data_AF-A0A023GJS6-F1
#
_entry.id   AF-A0A023GJS6-F1
#
_cell.length_a   1.000
_cell.length_b   1.000
_cell.length_c   1.000
_cell.angle_alpha   90.00
_cell.angle_beta   90.00
_cell.angle_gamma   90.00
#
_symmetry.space_group_name_H-M   'P 1'
#
loop_
_entity.id
_entity.type
_entity.pdbx_description
1 polymer ?
#
loop_
_entity_poly.entity_id
_entity_poly.type
_entity_poly.pdbx_seq_one_letter_code
_entity_poly.pdbx_strand_id
1 'polypeptide(L)'
;MITKKQEIIQEWTRLTAKAKARKEKLLDSYDLQRFLADYRDLTSWINSMMALVSSDELANDVTGAEALLERHLEHRTEIDARAGTFQAFEMFGQQLLQNGHYASVEIQQKLDMMTEARKELEKAWIARRVKVDQCLDLQLFYRDCEQAENWMASREAFLGSDDMGGDNVEALIKKHEDFDKAIGAQEEKIAALAALADKLVSSDHYAGNDIKDKKEQVLNRWKHLKEALIEKRSRLGESQTLQQFSRDADEIENWIAEKLQMAMDESYKDPANIQSKHKKHQAFEAELAANADRIQAVLAMGQNLIDKRKCAGSEDAVQARLGSIADQWEHLTTKSSEKSMKLKEANKQRTFNAAVKDIDFWLGEVESLLKSEDSGKDLASVQNLTKKHQLVEADILAHEDRVKDLNALADSLVD
;
A
#
# COMPACT_ATOMS: atom_id res chain seq x y z
N MET A 1 -86.40 -29.35 -89.61
CA MET A 1 -86.45 -28.46 -88.42
C MET A 1 -85.87 -29.11 -87.16
N ILE A 2 -86.19 -30.38 -86.86
CA ILE A 2 -85.72 -31.09 -85.65
C ILE A 2 -84.18 -31.25 -85.62
N THR A 3 -83.55 -31.65 -86.73
CA THR A 3 -82.09 -31.84 -86.85
C THR A 3 -81.31 -30.54 -86.59
N LYS A 4 -81.74 -29.44 -87.20
CA LYS A 4 -81.10 -28.12 -87.05
C LYS A 4 -81.24 -27.55 -85.62
N LYS A 5 -82.32 -27.89 -84.91
CA LYS A 5 -82.49 -27.59 -83.48
C LYS A 5 -81.49 -28.36 -82.61
N GLN A 6 -81.26 -29.64 -82.90
CA GLN A 6 -80.28 -30.47 -82.18
C GLN A 6 -78.83 -29.99 -82.40
N GLU A 7 -78.48 -29.62 -83.63
CA GLU A 7 -77.17 -29.04 -83.96
C GLU A 7 -76.92 -27.73 -83.19
N ILE A 8 -77.90 -26.82 -83.14
CA ILE A 8 -77.78 -25.56 -82.40
C ILE A 8 -77.60 -25.81 -80.89
N ILE A 9 -78.30 -26.79 -80.31
CA ILE A 9 -78.15 -27.14 -78.89
C ILE A 9 -76.75 -27.72 -78.62
N GLN A 10 -76.22 -28.57 -79.51
CA GLN A 10 -74.87 -29.11 -79.40
C GLN A 10 -73.81 -28.02 -79.51
N GLU A 11 -73.95 -27.12 -80.49
CA GLU A 11 -73.03 -25.99 -80.68
C GLU A 11 -73.08 -24.99 -79.52
N TRP A 12 -74.28 -24.69 -79.00
CA TRP A 12 -74.45 -23.87 -77.81
C TRP A 12 -73.77 -24.51 -76.59
N THR A 13 -74.00 -25.81 -76.36
CA THR A 13 -73.36 -26.56 -75.27
C THR A 13 -71.84 -26.53 -75.39
N ARG A 14 -71.31 -26.73 -76.60
CA ARG A 14 -69.86 -26.67 -76.89
C ARG A 14 -69.30 -25.27 -76.65
N LEU A 15 -70.00 -24.23 -77.09
CA LEU A 15 -69.58 -22.84 -76.89
C LEU A 15 -69.59 -22.48 -75.40
N THR A 16 -70.64 -22.84 -74.65
CA THR A 16 -70.73 -22.61 -73.21
C THR A 16 -69.63 -23.37 -72.46
N ALA A 17 -69.36 -24.62 -72.81
CA ALA A 17 -68.26 -25.39 -72.24
C ALA A 17 -66.89 -24.74 -72.51
N LYS A 18 -66.63 -24.29 -73.74
CA LYS A 18 -65.39 -23.56 -74.09
C LYS A 18 -65.27 -22.23 -73.35
N ALA A 19 -66.37 -21.48 -73.22
CA ALA A 19 -66.39 -20.22 -72.49
C ALA A 19 -66.11 -20.44 -70.99
N LYS A 20 -66.71 -21.47 -70.38
CA LYS A 20 -66.46 -21.85 -68.98
C LYS A 20 -65.01 -22.29 -68.76
N ALA A 21 -64.48 -23.17 -69.62
CA ALA A 21 -63.09 -23.62 -69.54
C ALA A 21 -62.08 -22.46 -69.71
N ARG A 22 -62.37 -21.49 -70.60
CA ARG A 22 -61.56 -20.28 -70.73
C ARG A 22 -61.62 -19.42 -69.47
N LYS A 23 -62.80 -19.25 -68.87
CA LYS A 23 -62.97 -18.49 -67.62
C LYS A 23 -62.19 -19.14 -66.48
N GLU A 24 -62.29 -20.45 -66.31
CA GLU A 24 -61.55 -21.22 -65.31
C GLU A 24 -60.03 -21.07 -65.51
N LYS A 25 -59.54 -21.27 -66.74
CA LYS A 25 -58.11 -21.09 -67.05
C LYS A 25 -57.60 -19.66 -66.81
N LEU A 26 -58.44 -18.63 -67.04
CA LEU A 26 -58.08 -17.25 -66.75
C LEU A 26 -58.04 -16.96 -65.25
N LEU A 27 -58.92 -17.57 -64.46
CA LEU A 27 -58.91 -17.48 -63.00
C LEU A 27 -57.67 -18.17 -62.42
N ASP A 28 -57.38 -19.41 -62.86
CA ASP A 28 -56.17 -20.13 -62.49
C ASP A 28 -54.91 -19.32 -62.84
N SER A 29 -54.85 -18.77 -64.05
CA SER A 29 -53.73 -17.92 -64.46
C SER A 29 -53.63 -16.64 -63.60
N TYR A 30 -54.74 -16.05 -63.19
CA TYR A 30 -54.75 -14.88 -62.31
C TYR A 30 -54.21 -15.24 -60.92
N ASP A 31 -54.69 -16.34 -60.34
CA ASP A 31 -54.25 -16.81 -59.02
C ASP A 31 -52.77 -17.16 -59.02
N LEU A 32 -52.26 -17.80 -60.08
CA LEU A 32 -50.83 -18.05 -60.25
C LEU A 32 -50.02 -16.75 -60.32
N GLN A 33 -50.45 -15.77 -61.12
CA GLN A 33 -49.71 -14.51 -61.23
C GLN A 33 -49.71 -13.73 -59.91
N ARG A 34 -50.82 -13.77 -59.17
CA ARG A 34 -50.90 -13.20 -57.82
C ARG A 34 -49.93 -13.91 -56.87
N PHE A 35 -49.94 -15.24 -56.83
CA PHE A 35 -49.01 -16.03 -56.01
C PHE A 35 -47.54 -15.71 -56.36
N LEU A 36 -47.21 -15.62 -57.64
CA LEU A 36 -45.85 -15.29 -58.09
C LEU A 36 -45.46 -13.83 -57.76
N ALA A 37 -46.41 -12.90 -57.73
CA ALA A 37 -46.16 -11.53 -57.28
C ALA A 37 -45.83 -11.50 -55.78
N ASP A 38 -46.68 -12.12 -54.95
CA ASP A 38 -46.47 -12.23 -53.50
C ASP A 38 -45.11 -12.91 -53.20
N TYR A 39 -44.77 -13.97 -53.94
CA TYR A 39 -43.47 -14.64 -53.82
C TYR A 39 -42.29 -13.69 -54.10
N ARG A 40 -42.36 -12.88 -55.17
CA ARG A 40 -41.28 -11.94 -55.53
C ARG A 40 -41.12 -10.86 -54.47
N ASP A 41 -42.22 -10.32 -53.98
CA ASP A 41 -42.22 -9.27 -52.96
C ASP A 41 -41.61 -9.78 -51.64
N LEU A 42 -42.03 -10.97 -51.20
CA LEU A 42 -41.49 -11.60 -50.00
C LEU A 42 -40.02 -11.99 -50.16
N THR A 43 -39.63 -12.51 -51.33
CA THR A 43 -38.22 -12.84 -51.62
C THR A 43 -37.35 -11.58 -51.59
N SER A 44 -37.82 -10.47 -52.17
CA SER A 44 -37.09 -9.20 -52.14
C SER A 44 -36.91 -8.71 -50.70
N TRP A 45 -37.96 -8.78 -49.88
CA TRP A 45 -37.89 -8.38 -48.49
C TRP A 45 -36.93 -9.26 -47.68
N ILE A 46 -36.97 -10.59 -47.85
CA ILE A 46 -36.01 -11.50 -47.20
C ILE A 46 -34.58 -11.11 -47.58
N ASN A 47 -34.30 -10.90 -48.87
CA ASN A 47 -32.95 -10.55 -49.32
C ASN A 47 -32.47 -9.22 -48.73
N SER A 48 -33.35 -8.22 -48.61
CA SER A 48 -33.02 -6.95 -47.94
C SER A 48 -32.74 -7.15 -46.45
N MET A 49 -33.57 -7.91 -45.74
CA MET A 49 -33.35 -8.19 -44.31
C MET A 49 -32.10 -9.04 -44.08
N MET A 50 -31.83 -10.02 -44.95
CA MET A 50 -30.61 -10.83 -44.96
C MET A 50 -29.36 -9.97 -45.03
N ALA A 51 -29.35 -8.95 -45.90
CA ALA A 51 -28.22 -8.04 -46.02
C ALA A 51 -27.97 -7.23 -44.73
N LEU A 52 -29.03 -6.88 -43.99
CA LEU A 52 -28.93 -6.17 -42.71
C LEU A 52 -28.39 -7.07 -41.60
N VAL A 53 -28.95 -8.27 -41.46
CA VAL A 53 -28.56 -9.20 -40.38
C VAL A 53 -27.23 -9.90 -40.64
N SER A 54 -26.73 -9.89 -41.89
CA SER A 54 -25.43 -10.48 -42.25
C SER A 54 -24.29 -9.46 -42.31
N SER A 55 -24.49 -8.24 -41.80
CA SER A 55 -23.40 -7.26 -41.69
C SER A 55 -22.28 -7.80 -40.79
N ASP A 56 -21.02 -7.56 -41.17
CA ASP A 56 -19.83 -7.89 -40.38
C ASP A 56 -19.38 -6.74 -39.46
N GLU A 57 -20.03 -5.57 -39.54
CA GLU A 57 -19.65 -4.39 -38.75
C GLU A 57 -19.78 -4.67 -37.24
N LEU A 58 -18.75 -4.35 -36.47
CA LEU A 58 -18.74 -4.44 -35.00
C LEU A 58 -18.28 -3.10 -34.43
N ALA A 59 -18.81 -2.75 -33.25
CA ALA A 59 -18.43 -1.53 -32.57
C ALA A 59 -17.10 -1.69 -31.83
N ASN A 60 -16.43 -0.57 -31.61
CA ASN A 60 -15.17 -0.45 -30.85
C ASN A 60 -15.36 0.25 -29.50
N ASP A 61 -16.60 0.50 -29.08
CA ASP A 61 -16.95 1.05 -27.78
C ASP A 61 -18.29 0.47 -27.29
N VAL A 62 -18.58 0.67 -26.00
CA VAL A 62 -19.78 0.12 -25.36
C VAL A 62 -21.05 0.70 -25.96
N THR A 63 -21.10 2.02 -26.15
CA THR A 63 -22.28 2.73 -26.68
C THR A 63 -22.65 2.24 -28.08
N GLY A 64 -21.67 2.07 -28.95
CA GLY A 64 -21.86 1.54 -30.29
C GLY A 64 -22.28 0.08 -30.28
N ALA A 65 -21.74 -0.74 -29.37
CA ALA A 65 -22.14 -2.13 -29.24
C ALA A 65 -23.60 -2.27 -28.74
N GLU A 66 -24.02 -1.43 -27.79
CA GLU A 66 -25.41 -1.33 -27.33
C GLU A 66 -26.34 -0.89 -28.46
N ALA A 67 -25.95 0.11 -29.26
CA ALA A 67 -26.74 0.58 -30.40
C ALA A 67 -26.89 -0.50 -31.49
N LEU A 68 -25.83 -1.27 -31.77
CA LEU A 68 -25.90 -2.42 -32.66
C LEU A 68 -26.86 -3.49 -32.15
N LEU A 69 -26.89 -3.71 -30.83
CA LEU A 69 -27.78 -4.68 -30.19
C LEU A 69 -29.24 -4.25 -30.29
N GLU A 70 -29.52 -2.98 -30.02
CA GLU A 70 -30.86 -2.39 -30.14
C GLU A 70 -31.37 -2.50 -31.57
N ARG A 71 -30.57 -2.06 -32.56
CA ARG A 71 -30.91 -2.19 -33.98
C ARG A 71 -31.15 -3.64 -34.41
N HIS A 72 -30.40 -4.58 -33.86
CA HIS A 72 -30.59 -6.00 -34.15
C HIS A 72 -31.92 -6.54 -33.56
N LEU A 73 -32.37 -6.02 -32.42
CA LEU A 73 -33.69 -6.30 -31.84
C LEU A 73 -34.84 -5.64 -32.63
N GLU A 74 -34.60 -4.48 -33.23
CA GLU A 74 -35.56 -3.87 -34.17
C GLU A 74 -35.78 -4.77 -35.37
N HIS A 75 -34.70 -5.30 -35.97
CA HIS A 75 -34.81 -6.26 -37.06
C HIS A 75 -35.58 -7.52 -36.68
N ARG A 76 -35.47 -7.99 -35.43
CA ARG A 76 -36.30 -9.09 -34.92
C ARG A 76 -37.78 -8.75 -34.95
N THR A 77 -38.12 -7.56 -34.46
CA THR A 77 -39.50 -7.06 -34.44
C THR A 77 -40.08 -6.98 -35.86
N GLU A 78 -39.29 -6.52 -36.82
CA GLU A 78 -39.69 -6.50 -38.24
C GLU A 78 -39.93 -7.91 -38.81
N ILE A 79 -39.07 -8.88 -38.48
CA ILE A 79 -39.23 -10.28 -38.90
C ILE A 79 -40.51 -10.88 -38.33
N ASP A 80 -40.75 -10.67 -37.03
CA ASP A 80 -41.93 -11.20 -36.35
C ASP A 80 -43.22 -10.57 -36.88
N ALA A 81 -43.22 -9.26 -37.14
CA ALA A 81 -44.37 -8.56 -37.72
C ALA A 81 -44.78 -9.11 -39.10
N ARG A 82 -43.84 -9.71 -39.85
CA ARG A 82 -44.09 -10.32 -41.17
C ARG A 82 -44.61 -11.75 -41.11
N ALA A 83 -44.64 -12.39 -39.93
CA ALA A 83 -45.08 -13.78 -39.79
C ALA A 83 -46.46 -14.04 -40.39
N GLY A 84 -47.43 -13.15 -40.18
CA GLY A 84 -48.78 -13.27 -40.73
C GLY A 84 -48.83 -13.21 -42.27
N THR A 85 -47.98 -12.39 -42.89
CA THR A 85 -47.89 -12.31 -44.36
C THR A 85 -47.34 -13.61 -44.96
N PHE A 86 -46.31 -14.19 -44.35
CA PHE A 86 -45.78 -15.49 -44.79
C PHE A 86 -46.80 -16.61 -44.63
N GLN A 87 -47.53 -16.63 -43.52
CA GLN A 87 -48.59 -17.61 -43.28
C GLN A 87 -49.70 -17.50 -44.34
N ALA A 88 -50.13 -16.27 -44.68
CA ALA A 88 -51.13 -16.05 -45.72
C ALA A 88 -50.65 -16.53 -47.11
N PHE A 89 -49.39 -16.25 -47.47
CA PHE A 89 -48.78 -16.73 -48.70
C PHE A 89 -48.73 -18.28 -48.76
N GLU A 90 -48.31 -18.91 -47.67
CA GLU A 90 -48.25 -20.37 -47.57
C GLU A 90 -49.63 -21.00 -47.68
N MET A 91 -50.62 -20.49 -46.94
CA MET A 91 -52.01 -20.97 -47.02
C MET A 91 -52.58 -20.82 -48.44
N PHE A 92 -52.30 -19.70 -49.12
CA PHE A 92 -52.76 -19.49 -50.48
C PHE A 92 -52.12 -20.49 -51.46
N GLY A 93 -50.81 -20.72 -51.36
CA GLY A 93 -50.13 -21.73 -52.18
C GLY A 93 -50.66 -23.15 -51.90
N GLN A 94 -50.87 -23.52 -50.64
CA GLN A 94 -51.45 -24.81 -50.25
C GLN A 94 -52.86 -24.99 -50.80
N GLN A 95 -53.69 -23.94 -50.80
CA GLN A 95 -55.03 -23.98 -51.38
C GLN A 95 -54.99 -24.25 -52.89
N LEU A 96 -54.06 -23.63 -53.63
CA LEU A 96 -53.89 -23.88 -55.07
C LEU A 96 -53.47 -25.34 -55.35
N LEU A 97 -52.59 -25.89 -54.51
CA LEU A 97 -52.18 -27.29 -54.60
C LEU A 97 -53.34 -28.26 -54.32
N GLN A 98 -54.12 -28.01 -53.27
CA GLN A 98 -55.29 -28.83 -52.92
C GLN A 98 -56.35 -28.82 -54.02
N ASN A 99 -56.51 -27.70 -54.73
CA ASN A 99 -57.42 -27.57 -55.86
C ASN A 99 -56.88 -28.21 -57.17
N GLY A 100 -55.67 -28.78 -57.16
CA GLY A 100 -55.08 -29.42 -58.34
C GLY A 100 -54.68 -28.44 -59.44
N HIS A 101 -54.23 -27.24 -59.08
CA HIS A 101 -53.87 -26.18 -60.02
C HIS A 101 -52.83 -26.65 -61.07
N TYR A 102 -52.96 -26.22 -62.34
CA TYR A 102 -52.12 -26.72 -63.44
C TYR A 102 -50.61 -26.48 -63.25
N ALA A 103 -50.24 -25.47 -62.46
CA ALA A 103 -48.86 -25.11 -62.13
C ALA A 103 -48.38 -25.64 -60.76
N SER A 104 -48.98 -26.73 -60.25
CA SER A 104 -48.69 -27.26 -58.91
C SER A 104 -47.20 -27.50 -58.65
N VAL A 105 -46.43 -27.96 -59.64
CA VAL A 105 -44.98 -28.17 -59.50
C VAL A 105 -44.23 -26.86 -59.21
N GLU A 106 -44.56 -25.79 -59.95
CA GLU A 106 -43.95 -24.48 -59.74
C GLU A 106 -44.35 -23.90 -58.38
N ILE A 107 -45.63 -24.00 -58.01
CA ILE A 107 -46.15 -23.52 -56.73
C ILE A 107 -45.44 -24.21 -55.57
N GLN A 108 -45.32 -25.55 -55.60
CA GLN A 108 -44.62 -26.31 -54.58
C GLN A 108 -43.14 -25.89 -54.48
N GLN A 109 -42.45 -25.76 -55.61
CA GLN A 109 -41.05 -25.29 -55.61
C GLN A 109 -40.90 -23.91 -54.96
N LYS A 110 -41.81 -22.97 -55.24
CA LYS A 110 -41.76 -21.62 -54.64
C LYS A 110 -42.07 -21.63 -53.13
N LEU A 111 -43.00 -22.48 -52.69
CA LEU A 111 -43.25 -22.69 -51.25
C LEU A 111 -42.02 -23.26 -50.54
N ASP A 112 -41.36 -24.25 -51.14
CA ASP A 112 -40.16 -24.87 -50.58
C ASP A 112 -39.00 -23.86 -50.51
N MET A 113 -38.76 -23.11 -51.59
CA MET A 113 -37.76 -22.05 -51.63
C MET A 113 -38.01 -20.96 -50.57
N MET A 114 -39.27 -20.55 -50.40
CA MET A 114 -39.64 -19.56 -49.39
C MET A 114 -39.40 -20.08 -47.96
N THR A 115 -39.72 -21.35 -47.73
CA THR A 115 -39.50 -22.01 -46.43
C THR A 115 -38.02 -22.05 -46.08
N GLU A 116 -37.16 -22.45 -47.01
CA GLU A 116 -35.73 -22.49 -46.78
C GLU A 116 -35.14 -21.07 -46.62
N ALA A 117 -35.57 -20.10 -47.43
CA ALA A 117 -35.12 -18.72 -47.31
C ALA A 117 -35.44 -18.11 -45.92
N ARG A 118 -36.63 -18.40 -45.37
CA ARG A 118 -37.00 -17.99 -44.00
C ARG A 118 -36.14 -18.65 -42.93
N LYS A 119 -35.80 -19.93 -43.11
CA LYS A 119 -34.95 -20.68 -42.19
C LYS A 119 -33.52 -20.15 -42.20
N GLU A 120 -32.98 -19.83 -43.36
CA GLU A 120 -31.65 -19.21 -43.48
C GLU A 120 -31.62 -17.80 -42.87
N LEU A 121 -32.70 -17.02 -43.04
CA LEU A 121 -32.84 -15.72 -42.36
C LEU A 121 -32.83 -15.84 -40.84
N GLU A 122 -33.56 -16.81 -40.28
CA GLU A 122 -33.57 -17.05 -38.84
C GLU A 122 -32.17 -17.46 -38.34
N LYS A 123 -31.50 -18.37 -39.05
CA LYS A 123 -30.12 -18.79 -38.71
C LYS A 123 -29.14 -17.62 -38.76
N ALA A 124 -29.20 -16.80 -39.80
CA ALA A 124 -28.33 -15.64 -39.95
C ALA A 124 -28.57 -14.60 -38.84
N TRP A 125 -29.85 -14.36 -38.49
CA TRP A 125 -30.20 -13.49 -37.37
C TRP A 125 -29.63 -14.02 -36.04
N ILE A 126 -29.80 -15.30 -35.72
CA ILE A 126 -29.25 -15.91 -34.50
C ILE A 126 -27.72 -15.84 -34.48
N ALA A 127 -27.06 -16.16 -35.60
CA ALA A 127 -25.60 -16.10 -35.69
C ALA A 127 -25.08 -14.67 -35.46
N ARG A 128 -25.76 -13.67 -36.03
CA ARG A 128 -25.44 -12.25 -35.80
C ARG A 128 -25.67 -11.86 -34.35
N ARG A 129 -26.74 -12.32 -33.71
CA ARG A 129 -27.01 -12.06 -32.29
C ARG A 129 -25.83 -12.44 -31.41
N VAL A 130 -25.31 -13.67 -31.60
CA VAL A 130 -24.14 -14.16 -30.86
C VAL A 130 -22.94 -13.23 -31.05
N LYS A 131 -22.68 -12.76 -32.28
CA LYS A 131 -21.55 -11.86 -32.55
C LYS A 131 -21.71 -10.48 -31.91
N VAL A 132 -22.92 -9.90 -31.94
CA VAL A 132 -23.17 -8.59 -31.35
C VAL A 132 -23.15 -8.66 -29.82
N ASP A 133 -23.69 -9.73 -29.22
CA ASP A 133 -23.58 -9.97 -27.77
C ASP A 133 -22.11 -10.12 -27.34
N GLN A 134 -21.32 -10.95 -28.06
CA GLN A 134 -19.88 -11.08 -27.82
C GLN A 134 -19.15 -9.73 -28.00
N CYS A 135 -19.55 -8.92 -28.98
CA CYS A 135 -18.95 -7.59 -29.17
C CYS A 135 -19.20 -6.68 -27.96
N LEU A 136 -20.42 -6.64 -27.43
CA LEU A 136 -20.73 -5.88 -26.24
C LEU A 136 -19.93 -6.38 -25.02
N ASP A 137 -19.87 -7.69 -24.81
CA ASP A 137 -19.07 -8.30 -23.74
C ASP A 137 -17.58 -7.90 -23.83
N LEU A 138 -17.01 -7.90 -25.03
CA LEU A 138 -15.63 -7.47 -25.28
C LEU A 138 -15.42 -5.99 -24.92
N GLN A 139 -16.32 -5.10 -25.34
CA GLN A 139 -16.17 -3.67 -25.06
C GLN A 139 -16.35 -3.35 -23.57
N LEU A 140 -17.24 -4.06 -22.88
CA LEU A 140 -17.37 -3.96 -21.43
C LEU A 140 -16.10 -4.44 -20.72
N PHE A 141 -15.54 -5.57 -21.14
CA PHE A 141 -14.28 -6.08 -20.61
C PHE A 141 -13.13 -5.07 -20.81
N TYR A 142 -12.97 -4.50 -22.01
CA TYR A 142 -11.92 -3.52 -22.28
C TYR A 142 -12.09 -2.24 -21.48
N ARG A 143 -13.32 -1.71 -21.34
CA ARG A 143 -13.59 -0.56 -20.48
C ARG A 143 -13.17 -0.84 -19.04
N ASP A 144 -13.50 -2.01 -18.51
CA ASP A 144 -13.20 -2.36 -17.13
C ASP A 144 -11.68 -2.59 -16.93
N CYS A 145 -10.99 -3.15 -17.93
CA CYS A 145 -9.52 -3.21 -17.95
C CYS A 145 -8.89 -1.82 -17.96
N GLU A 146 -9.39 -0.89 -18.78
CA GLU A 146 -8.89 0.48 -18.85
C GLU A 146 -9.07 1.21 -17.52
N GLN A 147 -10.21 1.03 -16.85
CA GLN A 147 -10.44 1.60 -15.51
C GLN A 147 -9.42 1.06 -14.50
N ALA A 148 -9.13 -0.25 -14.51
CA ALA A 148 -8.12 -0.84 -13.66
C ALA A 148 -6.71 -0.32 -13.97
N GLU A 149 -6.37 -0.20 -15.25
CA GLU A 149 -5.07 0.32 -15.72
C GLU A 149 -4.86 1.78 -15.36
N ASN A 150 -5.88 2.62 -15.52
CA ASN A 150 -5.83 4.03 -15.12
C ASN A 150 -5.66 4.17 -13.60
N TRP A 151 -6.32 3.31 -12.82
CA TRP A 151 -6.11 3.25 -11.38
C TRP A 151 -4.67 2.89 -11.04
N MET A 152 -4.10 1.86 -11.68
CA MET A 152 -2.71 1.44 -11.48
C MET A 152 -1.71 2.53 -11.88
N ALA A 153 -1.91 3.18 -13.04
CA ALA A 153 -1.06 4.23 -13.57
C ALA A 153 -0.87 5.39 -12.58
N SER A 154 -1.95 5.80 -11.89
CA SER A 154 -1.89 6.84 -10.87
C SER A 154 -0.95 6.48 -9.69
N ARG A 155 -0.84 5.19 -9.34
CA ARG A 155 0.02 4.72 -8.24
C ARG A 155 1.45 4.48 -8.71
N GLU A 156 1.63 3.96 -9.92
CA GLU A 156 2.93 3.83 -10.55
C GLU A 156 3.63 5.20 -10.69
N ALA A 157 2.88 6.24 -11.08
CA ALA A 157 3.39 7.60 -11.14
C ALA A 157 3.87 8.11 -9.76
N PHE A 158 3.20 7.73 -8.68
CA PHE A 158 3.66 8.03 -7.33
C PHE A 158 4.93 7.26 -6.96
N LEU A 159 4.99 5.97 -7.29
CA LEU A 159 6.16 5.13 -7.02
C LEU A 159 7.42 5.63 -7.74
N GLY A 160 7.25 6.11 -8.99
CA GLY A 160 8.32 6.70 -9.80
C GLY A 160 8.76 8.09 -9.35
N SER A 161 8.04 8.74 -8.44
CA SER A 161 8.51 10.00 -7.84
C SER A 161 9.59 9.69 -6.80
N ASP A 162 10.82 10.10 -7.11
CA ASP A 162 12.03 9.83 -6.32
C ASP A 162 12.22 10.84 -5.17
N ASP A 163 11.15 11.52 -4.77
CA ASP A 163 11.17 12.52 -3.71
C ASP A 163 11.25 11.86 -2.33
N MET A 164 12.39 11.23 -2.05
CA MET A 164 12.76 10.63 -0.76
C MET A 164 13.53 11.65 0.11
N GLY A 165 13.47 12.94 -0.23
CA GLY A 165 14.24 14.00 0.40
C GLY A 165 13.72 14.40 1.78
N GLY A 166 14.53 14.12 2.81
CA GLY A 166 14.71 14.93 4.02
C GLY A 166 13.56 15.01 5.02
N ASP A 167 12.44 15.64 4.68
CA ASP A 167 11.43 16.07 5.65
C ASP A 167 10.03 15.49 5.41
N ASN A 168 9.86 14.66 4.39
CA ASN A 168 8.55 14.18 3.94
C ASN A 168 8.28 12.68 4.16
N VAL A 169 9.20 11.95 4.81
CA VAL A 169 9.09 10.47 4.95
C VAL A 169 7.80 10.06 5.65
N GLU A 170 7.40 10.76 6.71
CA GLU A 170 6.16 10.46 7.44
C GLU A 170 4.90 10.70 6.58
N ALA A 171 4.87 11.77 5.78
CA ALA A 171 3.75 12.02 4.89
C ALA A 171 3.70 11.00 3.73
N LEU A 172 4.86 10.56 3.25
CA LEU A 172 4.96 9.49 2.25
C LEU A 172 4.51 8.14 2.82
N ILE A 173 4.85 7.83 4.07
CA ILE A 173 4.35 6.64 4.78
C ILE A 173 2.83 6.71 4.91
N LYS A 174 2.28 7.82 5.38
CA LYS A 174 0.82 8.00 5.49
C LYS A 174 0.12 7.84 4.14
N LYS A 175 0.68 8.41 3.08
CA LYS A 175 0.15 8.28 1.72
C LYS A 175 0.23 6.84 1.21
N HIS A 176 1.30 6.11 1.54
CA HIS A 176 1.44 4.69 1.24
C HIS A 176 0.37 3.85 1.97
N GLU A 177 0.13 4.11 3.26
CA GLU A 177 -0.92 3.43 4.03
C GLU A 177 -2.33 3.65 3.46
N ASP A 178 -2.61 4.86 2.95
CA ASP A 178 -3.87 5.14 2.27
C ASP A 178 -4.00 4.40 0.94
N PHE A 179 -2.88 4.12 0.26
CA PHE A 179 -2.88 3.26 -0.92
C PHE A 179 -3.11 1.80 -0.55
N ASP A 180 -2.44 1.29 0.49
CA ASP A 180 -2.61 -0.08 0.97
C ASP A 180 -4.07 -0.38 1.35
N LYS A 181 -4.77 0.56 2.00
CA LYS A 181 -6.21 0.41 2.29
C LYS A 181 -7.05 0.24 1.03
N ALA A 182 -6.66 0.85 -0.08
CA ALA A 182 -7.37 0.76 -1.35
C ALA A 182 -6.99 -0.50 -2.16
N ILE A 183 -5.88 -1.17 -1.86
CA ILE A 183 -5.43 -2.37 -2.57
C ILE A 183 -6.45 -3.51 -2.43
N GLY A 184 -7.03 -3.73 -1.25
CA GLY A 184 -7.99 -4.81 -1.03
C GLY A 184 -9.21 -4.73 -1.96
N ALA A 185 -9.82 -3.55 -2.05
CA ALA A 185 -10.96 -3.32 -2.94
C ALA A 185 -10.59 -3.44 -4.43
N GLN A 186 -9.35 -3.09 -4.79
CA GLN A 186 -8.88 -3.23 -6.16
C GLN A 186 -8.54 -4.68 -6.52
N GLU A 187 -8.00 -5.46 -5.58
CA GLU A 187 -7.72 -6.90 -5.77
C GLU A 187 -9.00 -7.66 -6.15
N GLU A 188 -10.12 -7.38 -5.49
CA GLU A 188 -11.42 -7.97 -5.82
C GLU A 188 -11.86 -7.64 -7.25
N LYS A 189 -11.66 -6.39 -7.70
CA LYS A 189 -11.98 -5.96 -9.07
C LYS A 189 -11.10 -6.64 -10.11
N ILE A 190 -9.79 -6.77 -9.84
CA ILE A 190 -8.85 -7.48 -10.72
C ILE A 190 -9.21 -8.97 -10.80
N ALA A 191 -9.61 -9.59 -9.68
CA ALA A 191 -10.06 -10.97 -9.66
C ALA A 191 -11.35 -11.16 -10.47
N ALA A 192 -12.33 -10.25 -10.33
CA ALA A 192 -13.56 -10.28 -11.12
C ALA A 192 -13.28 -10.12 -12.63
N LEU A 193 -12.38 -9.21 -13.01
CA LEU A 193 -11.92 -9.03 -14.40
C LEU A 193 -11.29 -10.32 -14.95
N ALA A 194 -10.42 -10.96 -14.18
CA ALA A 194 -9.78 -12.22 -14.59
C ALA A 194 -10.80 -13.35 -14.77
N ALA A 195 -11.79 -13.45 -13.88
CA ALA A 195 -12.86 -14.44 -13.97
C ALA A 195 -13.79 -14.17 -15.17
N LEU A 196 -14.09 -12.90 -15.47
CA LEU A 196 -14.86 -12.52 -16.65
C LEU A 196 -14.12 -12.94 -17.93
N ALA A 197 -12.83 -12.63 -18.03
CA ALA A 197 -12.01 -13.04 -19.17
C ALA A 197 -11.99 -14.57 -19.36
N ASP A 198 -11.81 -15.35 -18.28
CA ASP A 198 -11.85 -16.81 -18.36
C ASP A 198 -13.22 -17.32 -18.83
N LYS A 199 -14.30 -16.72 -18.33
CA LYS A 199 -15.66 -17.05 -18.77
C LYS A 199 -15.85 -16.80 -20.27
N LEU A 200 -15.41 -15.64 -20.77
CA LEU A 200 -15.52 -15.29 -22.19
C LEU A 200 -14.72 -16.27 -23.05
N VAL A 201 -13.47 -16.56 -22.69
CA VAL A 201 -12.63 -17.52 -23.41
C VAL A 201 -13.25 -18.93 -23.41
N SER A 202 -13.75 -19.39 -22.26
CA SER A 202 -14.41 -20.71 -22.15
C SER A 202 -15.71 -20.82 -22.95
N SER A 203 -16.32 -19.69 -23.31
CA SER A 203 -17.55 -19.62 -24.11
C SER A 203 -17.28 -19.47 -25.61
N ASP A 204 -16.06 -19.79 -26.07
CA ASP A 204 -15.62 -19.69 -27.47
C ASP A 204 -15.84 -18.29 -28.08
N HIS A 205 -15.45 -17.27 -27.33
CA HIS A 205 -15.54 -15.88 -27.75
C HIS A 205 -14.67 -15.60 -28.99
N TYR A 206 -15.20 -14.86 -29.98
CA TYR A 206 -14.50 -14.62 -31.25
C TYR A 206 -13.12 -13.95 -31.09
N ALA A 207 -12.95 -13.14 -30.04
CA ALA A 207 -11.69 -12.46 -29.67
C ALA A 207 -10.95 -13.14 -28.49
N GLY A 208 -11.10 -14.46 -28.32
CA GLY A 208 -10.58 -15.16 -27.15
C GLY A 208 -9.06 -14.97 -26.91
N ASN A 209 -8.25 -14.92 -27.96
CA ASN A 209 -6.80 -14.67 -27.85
C ASN A 209 -6.52 -13.26 -27.31
N ASP A 210 -7.16 -12.23 -27.87
CA ASP A 210 -6.95 -10.84 -27.45
C ASP A 210 -7.39 -10.63 -25.98
N ILE A 211 -8.51 -11.26 -25.58
CA ILE A 211 -9.00 -11.24 -24.20
C ILE A 211 -7.95 -11.86 -23.26
N LYS A 212 -7.39 -13.02 -23.65
CA LYS A 212 -6.37 -13.70 -22.86
C LYS A 212 -5.11 -12.86 -22.70
N ASP A 213 -4.61 -12.28 -23.79
CA ASP A 213 -3.43 -11.44 -23.79
C ASP A 213 -3.65 -10.18 -22.94
N LYS A 214 -4.81 -9.53 -23.06
CA LYS A 214 -5.16 -8.36 -22.25
C LYS A 214 -5.29 -8.71 -20.77
N LYS A 215 -5.90 -9.84 -20.43
CA LYS A 215 -5.96 -10.36 -19.05
C LYS A 215 -4.55 -10.54 -18.48
N GLU A 216 -3.65 -11.20 -19.21
CA GLU A 216 -2.28 -11.44 -18.76
C GLU A 216 -1.51 -10.13 -18.55
N GLN A 217 -1.69 -9.15 -19.44
CA GLN A 217 -1.09 -7.80 -19.28
C GLN A 217 -1.55 -7.12 -17.99
N VAL A 218 -2.86 -7.10 -17.72
CA VAL A 218 -3.43 -6.48 -16.51
C VAL A 218 -2.93 -7.18 -15.25
N LEU A 219 -2.90 -8.52 -15.24
CA LEU A 219 -2.42 -9.30 -14.09
C LEU A 219 -0.93 -9.11 -13.82
N ASN A 220 -0.11 -9.09 -14.87
CA ASN A 220 1.33 -8.85 -14.73
C ASN A 220 1.61 -7.44 -14.19
N ARG A 221 0.92 -6.42 -14.73
CA ARG A 221 1.03 -5.04 -14.22
C ARG A 221 0.59 -4.94 -12.77
N TRP A 222 -0.53 -5.58 -12.40
CA TRP A 222 -1.01 -5.64 -11.02
C TRP A 222 0.02 -6.27 -10.07
N LYS A 223 0.63 -7.39 -10.47
CA LYS A 223 1.68 -8.06 -9.71
C LYS A 223 2.88 -7.13 -9.48
N HIS A 224 3.38 -6.50 -10.54
CA HIS A 224 4.52 -5.58 -10.45
C HIS A 224 4.23 -4.36 -9.58
N LEU A 225 3.02 -3.81 -9.66
CA LEU A 225 2.59 -2.71 -8.79
C LEU A 225 2.64 -3.12 -7.31
N LYS A 226 2.14 -4.31 -6.96
CA LYS A 226 2.19 -4.81 -5.57
C LYS A 226 3.62 -5.00 -5.09
N GLU A 227 4.49 -5.58 -5.90
CA GLU A 227 5.91 -5.75 -5.58
C GLU A 227 6.59 -4.39 -5.33
N ALA A 228 6.35 -3.42 -6.21
CA ALA A 228 6.91 -2.07 -6.08
C ALA A 228 6.38 -1.30 -4.85
N LEU A 229 5.11 -1.49 -4.47
CA LEU A 229 4.55 -0.92 -3.24
C LEU A 229 5.23 -1.50 -1.99
N ILE A 230 5.48 -2.81 -1.95
CA ILE A 230 6.19 -3.46 -0.84
C ILE A 230 7.61 -2.92 -0.73
N GLU A 231 8.33 -2.84 -1.86
CA GLU A 231 9.69 -2.31 -1.90
C GLU A 231 9.73 -0.85 -1.43
N LYS A 232 8.82 0.01 -1.91
CA LYS A 232 8.73 1.40 -1.46
C LYS A 232 8.47 1.50 0.04
N ARG A 233 7.60 0.66 0.61
CA ARG A 233 7.36 0.63 2.07
C ARG A 233 8.61 0.26 2.85
N SER A 234 9.38 -0.73 2.38
CA SER A 234 10.66 -1.10 3.00
C SER A 234 11.63 0.06 2.99
N ARG A 235 11.83 0.70 1.82
CA ARG A 235 12.73 1.85 1.66
C ARG A 235 12.30 3.06 2.51
N LEU A 236 11.01 3.33 2.62
CA LEU A 236 10.48 4.39 3.50
C LEU A 236 10.75 4.08 4.98
N GLY A 237 10.55 2.84 5.42
CA GLY A 237 10.86 2.43 6.79
C GLY A 237 12.36 2.49 7.11
N GLU A 238 13.21 2.16 6.15
CA GLU A 238 14.67 2.33 6.26
C GLU A 238 15.05 3.80 6.43
N SER A 239 14.50 4.68 5.58
CA SER A 239 14.72 6.13 5.68
C SER A 239 14.23 6.70 7.01
N GLN A 240 13.04 6.28 7.48
CA GLN A 240 12.50 6.69 8.79
C GLN A 240 13.42 6.27 9.94
N THR A 241 13.95 5.05 9.91
CA THR A 241 14.87 4.55 10.92
C THR A 241 16.19 5.33 10.91
N LEU A 242 16.73 5.64 9.73
CA LEU A 242 17.96 6.43 9.59
C LEU A 242 17.80 7.88 10.09
N GLN A 243 16.65 8.50 9.83
CA GLN A 243 16.32 9.82 10.35
C GLN A 243 16.21 9.83 11.87
N GLN A 244 15.55 8.81 12.44
CA GLN A 244 15.43 8.67 13.88
C GLN A 244 16.81 8.49 14.54
N PHE A 245 17.66 7.62 13.97
CA PHE A 245 19.05 7.48 14.43
C PHE A 245 19.81 8.82 14.38
N SER A 246 19.69 9.56 13.28
CA SER A 246 20.38 10.85 13.15
C SER A 246 19.98 11.84 14.24
N ARG A 247 18.67 11.95 14.53
CA ARG A 247 18.14 12.81 15.61
C ARG A 247 18.63 12.35 16.99
N ASP A 248 18.55 11.05 17.27
CA ASP A 248 18.98 10.51 18.57
C ASP A 248 20.50 10.67 18.76
N ALA A 249 21.28 10.54 17.69
CA ALA A 249 22.71 10.80 17.69
C ALA A 249 23.03 12.28 17.94
N ASP A 250 22.34 13.21 17.26
CA ASP A 250 22.48 14.67 17.49
C ASP A 250 22.19 15.02 18.97
N GLU A 251 21.12 14.47 19.53
CA GLU A 251 20.76 14.70 20.93
C GLU A 251 21.81 14.17 21.91
N ILE A 252 22.35 12.97 21.64
CA ILE A 252 23.37 12.36 22.49
C ILE A 252 24.70 13.09 22.39
N GLU A 253 25.14 13.48 21.20
CA GLU A 253 26.37 14.25 21.01
C GLU A 253 26.30 15.59 21.73
N ASN A 254 25.18 16.31 21.61
CA ASN A 254 24.97 17.58 22.32
C ASN A 254 24.97 17.37 23.84
N TRP A 255 24.29 16.34 24.33
CA TRP A 255 24.26 16.02 25.76
C TRP A 255 25.65 15.64 26.29
N ILE A 256 26.42 14.80 25.57
CA ILE A 256 27.78 14.44 25.96
C ILE A 256 28.66 15.69 26.01
N ALA A 257 28.57 16.57 25.01
CA ALA A 257 29.34 17.81 24.96
C ALA A 257 29.04 18.72 26.17
N GLU A 258 27.77 18.89 26.54
CA GLU A 258 27.36 19.64 27.74
C GLU A 258 27.93 19.03 29.03
N LYS A 259 27.81 17.71 29.20
CA LYS A 259 28.31 17.01 30.39
C LYS A 259 29.83 17.02 30.47
N LEU A 260 30.51 16.99 29.33
CA LEU A 260 31.97 17.07 29.26
C LEU A 260 32.47 18.41 29.80
N GLN A 261 31.80 19.53 29.50
CA GLN A 261 32.14 20.83 30.08
C GLN A 261 32.06 20.80 31.62
N MET A 262 31.04 20.14 32.18
CA MET A 262 30.90 19.99 33.64
C MET A 262 31.99 19.09 34.24
N ALA A 263 32.38 18.02 33.54
CA ALA A 263 33.42 17.10 33.98
C ALA A 263 34.82 17.71 33.92
N MET A 264 35.07 18.60 32.96
CA MET A 264 36.37 19.27 32.78
C MET A 264 36.60 20.47 33.72
N ASP A 265 35.55 21.00 34.35
CA ASP A 265 35.68 22.08 35.33
C ASP A 265 36.62 21.68 36.49
N GLU A 266 37.58 22.55 36.81
CA GLU A 266 38.60 22.35 37.83
C GLU A 266 38.26 22.94 39.21
N SER A 267 36.97 23.11 39.52
CA SER A 267 36.50 23.64 40.82
C SER A 267 37.01 22.89 42.06
N TYR A 268 37.59 21.69 41.90
CA TYR A 268 38.26 20.94 42.96
C TYR A 268 39.54 21.63 43.49
N LYS A 269 40.15 22.54 42.72
CA LYS A 269 41.34 23.31 43.15
C LYS A 269 41.04 24.33 44.24
N ASP A 270 39.77 24.73 44.40
CA ASP A 270 39.32 25.62 45.46
C ASP A 270 38.81 24.80 46.66
N PRO A 271 39.49 24.87 47.83
CA PRO A 271 39.13 24.13 49.03
C PRO A 271 37.76 24.50 49.62
N ALA A 272 37.22 25.68 49.26
CA ALA A 272 35.93 26.13 49.76
C ALA A 272 34.82 25.15 49.35
N ASN A 273 34.02 24.73 50.34
CA ASN A 273 32.88 23.82 50.13
C ASN A 273 33.20 22.51 49.40
N ILE A 274 34.44 22.02 49.44
CA ILE A 274 34.89 20.81 48.72
C ILE A 274 34.01 19.57 48.96
N GLN A 275 33.53 19.36 50.20
CA GLN A 275 32.63 18.25 50.53
C GLN A 275 31.29 18.36 49.78
N SER A 276 30.76 19.57 49.62
CA SER A 276 29.55 19.80 48.82
C SER A 276 29.80 19.59 47.34
N LYS A 277 30.96 20.01 46.81
CA LYS A 277 31.38 19.76 45.43
C LYS A 277 31.48 18.25 45.15
N HIS A 278 32.08 17.49 46.07
CA HIS A 278 32.16 16.03 45.99
C HIS A 278 30.77 15.38 45.93
N LYS A 279 29.84 15.75 46.83
CA LYS A 279 28.47 15.22 46.80
C LYS A 279 27.73 15.56 45.50
N LYS A 280 27.90 16.77 44.97
CA LYS A 280 27.33 17.16 43.66
C LYS A 280 27.91 16.32 42.52
N HIS A 281 29.21 16.04 42.55
CA HIS A 281 29.85 15.18 41.54
C HIS A 281 29.38 13.72 41.62
N GLN A 282 29.13 13.19 42.82
CA GLN A 282 28.51 11.86 42.96
C GLN A 282 27.12 11.78 42.32
N ALA A 283 26.31 12.84 42.45
CA ALA A 283 25.02 12.92 41.76
C ALA A 283 25.18 12.99 40.23
N PHE A 284 26.19 13.73 39.75
CA PHE A 284 26.55 13.75 38.33
C PHE A 284 26.98 12.37 37.81
N GLU A 285 27.80 11.62 38.55
CA GLU A 285 28.18 10.24 38.18
C GLU A 285 26.97 9.29 38.11
N ALA A 286 26.02 9.45 39.03
CA ALA A 286 24.76 8.71 38.99
C ALA A 286 23.91 9.08 37.76
N GLU A 287 23.88 10.35 37.36
CA GLU A 287 23.22 10.81 36.13
C GLU A 287 23.87 10.18 34.87
N LEU A 288 25.21 10.14 34.82
CA LEU A 288 25.93 9.48 33.72
C LEU A 288 25.57 7.99 33.65
N ALA A 289 25.59 7.28 34.78
CA ALA A 289 25.22 5.87 34.83
C ALA A 289 23.79 5.62 34.34
N ALA A 290 22.84 6.47 34.71
CA ALA A 290 21.45 6.37 34.27
C ALA A 290 21.25 6.61 32.76
N ASN A 291 22.15 7.36 32.11
CA ASN A 291 22.09 7.65 30.67
C ASN A 291 22.94 6.69 29.82
N ALA A 292 23.74 5.82 30.45
CA ALA A 292 24.58 4.86 29.73
C ALA A 292 23.75 3.96 28.80
N ASP A 293 22.59 3.48 29.26
CA ASP A 293 21.68 2.65 28.47
C ASP A 293 21.15 3.39 27.22
N ARG A 294 20.90 4.70 27.32
CA ARG A 294 20.45 5.52 26.20
C ARG A 294 21.53 5.63 25.12
N ILE A 295 22.79 5.80 25.51
CA ILE A 295 23.92 5.83 24.57
C ILE A 295 24.10 4.47 23.91
N GLN A 296 24.04 3.39 24.69
CA GLN A 296 24.11 2.03 24.15
C GLN A 296 22.97 1.74 23.17
N ALA A 297 21.76 2.25 23.42
CA ALA A 297 20.64 2.11 22.51
C ALA A 297 20.89 2.79 21.15
N VAL A 298 21.44 4.02 21.15
CA VAL A 298 21.79 4.74 19.90
C VAL A 298 22.90 4.03 19.15
N LEU A 299 23.93 3.54 19.86
CA LEU A 299 25.02 2.78 19.25
C LEU A 299 24.51 1.47 18.62
N ALA A 300 23.67 0.72 19.35
CA ALA A 300 23.06 -0.51 18.86
C ALA A 300 22.14 -0.25 17.66
N MET A 301 21.39 0.86 17.66
CA MET A 301 20.54 1.26 16.55
C MET A 301 21.35 1.54 15.29
N GLY A 302 22.43 2.33 15.39
CA GLY A 302 23.30 2.60 14.25
C GLY A 302 24.02 1.35 13.75
N GLN A 303 24.49 0.48 14.65
CA GLN A 303 25.08 -0.80 14.26
C GLN A 303 24.06 -1.67 13.51
N ASN A 304 22.81 -1.70 13.96
CA ASN A 304 21.75 -2.45 13.28
C ASN A 304 21.47 -1.92 11.87
N LEU A 305 21.55 -0.61 11.66
CA LEU A 305 21.43 0.01 10.35
C LEU A 305 22.54 -0.46 9.40
N ILE A 306 23.79 -0.53 9.89
CA ILE A 306 24.94 -1.02 9.11
C ILE A 306 24.81 -2.51 8.80
N ASP A 307 24.55 -3.34 9.82
CA ASP A 307 24.47 -4.80 9.68
C ASP A 307 23.40 -5.22 8.66
N LYS A 308 22.28 -4.49 8.63
CA LYS A 308 21.17 -4.73 7.70
C LYS A 308 21.31 -4.01 6.36
N ARG A 309 22.39 -3.23 6.15
CA ARG A 309 22.61 -2.37 4.96
C ARG A 309 21.45 -1.42 4.70
N LYS A 310 20.93 -0.82 5.76
CA LYS A 310 19.78 0.10 5.77
C LYS A 310 20.18 1.56 5.89
N CYS A 311 21.40 1.90 5.50
CA CYS A 311 21.92 3.27 5.58
C CYS A 311 21.72 4.06 4.28
N ALA A 312 21.00 3.52 3.28
CA ALA A 312 20.79 4.16 1.99
C ALA A 312 22.11 4.62 1.32
N GLY A 313 23.20 3.85 1.47
CA GLY A 313 24.53 4.20 0.94
C GLY A 313 25.38 5.09 1.84
N SER A 314 24.92 5.42 3.06
CA SER A 314 25.64 6.23 4.05
C SER A 314 26.29 5.41 5.17
N GLU A 315 26.59 4.13 4.93
CA GLU A 315 27.16 3.20 5.92
C GLU A 315 28.42 3.77 6.59
N ASP A 316 29.33 4.34 5.80
CA ASP A 316 30.58 4.92 6.30
C ASP A 316 30.33 6.14 7.22
N ALA A 317 29.33 6.96 6.90
CA ALA A 317 28.96 8.11 7.71
C ALA A 317 28.34 7.68 9.04
N VAL A 318 27.46 6.67 9.03
CA VAL A 318 26.90 6.07 10.24
C VAL A 318 28.02 5.47 11.09
N GLN A 319 28.94 4.71 10.48
CA GLN A 319 30.07 4.08 11.18
C GLN A 319 30.99 5.11 11.83
N ALA A 320 31.33 6.19 11.12
CA ALA A 320 32.15 7.27 11.66
C ALA A 320 31.47 7.96 12.85
N ARG A 321 30.15 8.16 12.75
CA ARG A 321 29.36 8.77 13.82
C ARG A 321 29.27 7.89 15.06
N LEU A 322 29.11 6.59 14.90
CA LEU A 322 29.16 5.62 16.00
C LEU A 322 30.50 5.66 16.74
N GLY A 323 31.60 5.68 15.99
CA GLY A 323 32.95 5.82 16.58
C GLY A 323 33.09 7.12 17.37
N SER A 324 32.67 8.24 16.79
CA SER A 324 32.69 9.55 17.45
C SER A 324 31.91 9.55 18.77
N ILE A 325 30.68 9.02 18.81
CA ILE A 325 29.87 8.94 20.04
C ILE A 325 30.54 8.06 21.09
N ALA A 326 31.08 6.90 20.69
CA ALA A 326 31.77 5.99 21.59
C ALA A 326 33.00 6.65 22.22
N ASP A 327 33.84 7.30 21.41
CA ASP A 327 35.05 8.00 21.86
C ASP A 327 34.71 9.17 22.79
N GLN A 328 33.69 9.96 22.46
CA GLN A 328 33.23 11.07 23.30
C GLN A 328 32.70 10.58 24.65
N TRP A 329 31.97 9.46 24.67
CA TRP A 329 31.47 8.86 25.90
C TRP A 329 32.60 8.30 26.79
N GLU A 330 33.57 7.60 26.20
CA GLU A 330 34.77 7.12 26.92
C GLU A 330 35.56 8.30 27.49
N HIS A 331 35.70 9.39 26.72
CA HIS A 331 36.38 10.58 27.19
C HIS A 331 35.65 11.25 28.38
N LEU A 332 34.33 11.40 28.28
CA LEU A 332 33.50 11.94 29.36
C LEU A 332 33.60 11.11 30.64
N THR A 333 33.46 9.78 30.53
CA THR A 333 33.53 8.88 31.69
C THR A 333 34.91 8.90 32.34
N THR A 334 35.98 8.95 31.54
CA THR A 334 37.36 9.13 32.02
C THR A 334 37.53 10.45 32.77
N LYS A 335 37.09 11.58 32.20
CA LYS A 335 37.19 12.90 32.84
C LYS A 335 36.37 12.99 34.13
N SER A 336 35.18 12.38 34.14
CA SER A 336 34.36 12.30 35.35
C SER A 336 35.06 11.51 36.46
N SER A 337 35.68 10.37 36.13
CA SER A 337 36.45 9.56 37.08
C SER A 337 37.67 10.31 37.63
N GLU A 338 38.45 10.95 36.76
CA GLU A 338 39.59 11.81 37.16
C GLU A 338 39.15 12.90 38.14
N LYS A 339 38.04 13.61 37.85
CA LYS A 339 37.50 14.64 38.73
C LYS A 339 37.01 14.07 40.06
N SER A 340 36.40 12.89 40.06
CA SER A 340 35.98 12.16 41.26
C SER A 340 37.17 11.86 42.17
N MET A 341 38.28 11.35 41.60
CA MET A 341 39.52 11.10 42.35
C MET A 341 40.11 12.39 42.94
N LYS A 342 40.25 13.45 42.13
CA LYS A 342 40.79 14.74 42.60
C LYS A 342 39.92 15.39 43.69
N LEU A 343 38.60 15.29 43.59
CA LEU A 343 37.69 15.77 44.63
C LEU A 343 37.82 14.97 45.94
N LYS A 344 38.01 13.65 45.85
CA LYS A 344 38.26 12.81 47.04
C LYS A 344 39.58 13.19 47.70
N GLU A 345 40.64 13.36 46.94
CA GLU A 345 41.97 13.77 47.43
C GLU A 345 41.91 15.16 48.08
N ALA A 346 41.35 16.16 47.39
CA ALA A 346 41.18 17.51 47.94
C ALA A 346 40.33 17.51 49.23
N ASN A 347 39.31 16.66 49.32
CA ASN A 347 38.50 16.52 50.52
C ASN A 347 39.27 15.87 51.68
N LYS A 348 40.09 14.83 51.40
CA LYS A 348 41.00 14.25 52.40
C LYS A 348 42.01 15.28 52.89
N GLN A 349 42.68 16.00 51.98
CA GLN A 349 43.66 17.03 52.32
C GLN A 349 43.04 18.15 53.16
N ARG A 350 41.82 18.61 52.84
CA ARG A 350 41.12 19.59 53.66
C ARG A 350 40.83 19.06 55.07
N THR A 351 40.40 17.80 55.18
CA THR A 351 40.10 17.16 56.46
C THR A 351 41.38 17.06 57.32
N PHE A 352 42.49 16.66 56.71
CA PHE A 352 43.81 16.66 57.34
C PHE A 352 44.22 18.06 57.81
N ASN A 353 44.17 19.06 56.94
CA ASN A 353 44.54 20.44 57.28
C ASN A 353 43.67 21.03 58.42
N ALA A 354 42.39 20.66 58.50
CA ALA A 354 41.53 21.04 59.61
C ALA A 354 41.97 20.34 60.91
N ALA A 355 42.20 19.03 60.86
CA ALA A 355 42.66 18.28 62.02
C ALA A 355 44.04 18.72 62.52
N VAL A 356 44.99 19.05 61.63
CA VAL A 356 46.28 19.66 61.99
C VAL A 356 46.07 20.98 62.72
N LYS A 357 45.21 21.88 62.20
CA LYS A 357 44.93 23.17 62.86
C LYS A 357 44.30 22.98 64.24
N ASP A 358 43.39 22.02 64.39
CA ASP A 358 42.77 21.70 65.67
C ASP A 358 43.79 21.18 66.69
N ILE A 359 44.70 20.28 66.27
CA ILE A 359 45.77 19.75 67.14
C ILE A 359 46.82 20.83 67.44
N ASP A 360 47.21 21.66 66.48
CA ASP A 360 48.16 22.77 66.67
C ASP A 360 47.62 23.80 67.66
N PHE A 361 46.33 24.14 67.55
CA PHE A 361 45.65 25.00 68.51
C PHE A 361 45.67 24.39 69.92
N TRP A 362 45.29 23.11 70.04
CA TRP A 362 45.30 22.38 71.31
C TRP A 362 46.71 22.29 71.93
N LEU A 363 47.74 21.98 71.13
CA LEU A 363 49.13 21.96 71.57
C LEU A 363 49.57 23.33 72.10
N GLY A 364 49.18 24.41 71.43
CA GLY A 364 49.41 25.77 71.91
C GLY A 364 48.79 26.07 73.28
N GLU A 365 47.56 25.58 73.53
CA GLU A 365 46.90 25.68 74.84
C GLU A 365 47.65 24.89 75.92
N VAL A 366 48.03 23.64 75.62
CA VAL A 366 48.80 22.77 76.54
C VAL A 366 50.17 23.37 76.85
N GLU A 367 50.91 23.84 75.84
CA GLU A 367 52.20 24.50 76.03
C GLU A 367 52.09 25.74 76.93
N SER A 368 51.03 26.53 76.75
CA SER A 368 50.76 27.71 77.57
C SER A 368 50.55 27.33 79.04
N LEU A 369 49.79 26.25 79.31
CA LEU A 369 49.56 25.73 80.65
C LEU A 369 50.85 25.18 81.30
N LEU A 370 51.71 24.52 80.51
CA LEU A 370 52.96 23.91 81.00
C LEU A 370 54.10 24.92 81.22
N LYS A 371 54.05 26.09 80.57
CA LYS A 371 55.04 27.19 80.76
C LYS A 371 54.90 27.91 82.10
N SER A 372 53.87 27.61 82.89
CA SER A 372 53.69 28.20 84.22
C SER A 372 54.80 27.76 85.18
N GLU A 373 55.61 28.71 85.67
CA GLU A 373 56.62 28.48 86.72
C GLU A 373 56.02 28.52 88.15
N ASP A 374 54.70 28.71 88.27
CA ASP A 374 54.02 28.75 89.57
C ASP A 374 54.10 27.41 90.29
N SER A 375 54.88 27.38 91.37
CA SER A 375 55.10 26.21 92.21
C SER A 375 54.19 26.17 93.46
N GLY A 376 53.27 27.12 93.60
CA GLY A 376 52.41 27.27 94.77
C GLY A 376 53.13 27.93 95.95
N LYS A 377 52.35 28.52 96.88
CA LYS A 377 52.85 29.26 98.06
C LYS A 377 52.44 28.65 99.39
N ASP A 378 51.54 27.68 99.36
CA ASP A 378 51.02 26.93 100.51
C ASP A 378 50.51 25.54 100.06
N LEU A 379 50.18 24.67 101.02
CA LEU A 379 49.74 23.30 100.74
C LEU A 379 48.48 23.25 99.84
N ALA A 380 47.55 24.20 100.00
CA ALA A 380 46.30 24.24 99.24
C ALA A 380 46.52 24.66 97.77
N SER A 381 47.38 25.64 97.52
CA SER A 381 47.79 26.07 96.17
C SER A 381 48.58 24.97 95.46
N VAL A 382 49.49 24.29 96.16
CA VAL A 382 50.20 23.11 95.62
C VAL A 382 49.23 22.00 95.26
N GLN A 383 48.30 21.61 96.15
CA GLN A 383 47.28 20.59 95.84
C GLN A 383 46.39 20.97 94.63
N ASN A 384 46.03 22.25 94.50
CA ASN A 384 45.27 22.74 93.35
C ASN A 384 46.08 22.70 92.06
N LEU A 385 47.36 23.07 92.10
CA LEU A 385 48.27 22.99 90.95
C LEU A 385 48.51 21.53 90.54
N THR A 386 48.69 20.62 91.50
CA THR A 386 48.78 19.17 91.23
C THR A 386 47.52 18.65 90.55
N LYS A 387 46.33 19.04 91.03
CA LYS A 387 45.07 18.63 90.41
C LYS A 387 44.91 19.20 88.99
N LYS A 388 45.32 20.44 88.76
CA LYS A 388 45.35 21.04 87.41
C LYS A 388 46.32 20.30 86.48
N HIS A 389 47.50 19.92 86.97
CA HIS A 389 48.48 19.15 86.20
C HIS A 389 47.92 17.77 85.81
N GLN A 390 47.30 17.06 86.75
CA GLN A 390 46.64 15.78 86.47
C GLN A 390 45.53 15.89 85.41
N LEU A 391 44.80 17.01 85.37
CA LEU A 391 43.80 17.25 84.32
C LEU A 391 44.45 17.46 82.95
N VAL A 392 45.59 18.15 82.88
CA VAL A 392 46.37 18.29 81.64
C VAL A 392 46.92 16.94 81.18
N GLU A 393 47.47 16.13 82.08
CA GLU A 393 47.94 14.77 81.76
C GLU A 393 46.80 13.89 81.20
N ALA A 394 45.62 13.94 81.83
CA ALA A 394 44.45 13.20 81.34
C ALA A 394 43.98 13.69 79.95
N ASP A 395 44.04 15.00 79.70
CA ASP A 395 43.67 15.59 78.40
C ASP A 395 44.67 15.21 77.29
N ILE A 396 45.98 15.18 77.60
CA ILE A 396 47.02 14.68 76.69
C ILE A 396 46.76 13.22 76.31
N LEU A 397 46.46 12.36 77.30
CA LEU A 397 46.14 10.96 77.04
C LEU A 397 44.88 10.81 76.18
N ALA A 398 43.86 11.65 76.39
CA ALA A 398 42.65 11.63 75.58
C ALA A 398 42.87 12.05 74.12
N HIS A 399 43.91 12.83 73.83
CA HIS A 399 44.27 13.25 72.47
C HIS A 399 45.17 12.26 71.72
N GLU A 400 45.69 11.22 72.39
CA GLU A 400 46.59 10.23 71.79
C GLU A 400 45.98 9.56 70.55
N ASP A 401 44.71 9.16 70.62
CA ASP A 401 44.01 8.52 69.49
C ASP A 401 43.80 9.49 68.32
N ARG A 402 43.52 10.78 68.60
CA ARG A 402 43.37 11.80 67.54
C ARG A 402 44.69 12.06 66.82
N VAL A 403 45.82 12.04 67.54
CA VAL A 403 47.16 12.16 66.94
C VAL A 403 47.49 10.91 66.10
N LYS A 404 47.14 9.71 66.57
CA LYS A 404 47.28 8.47 65.79
C LYS A 404 46.46 8.51 64.50
N ASP A 405 45.19 8.92 64.59
CA ASP A 405 44.31 9.07 63.43
C ASP A 405 44.85 10.12 62.43
N LEU A 406 45.40 11.23 62.95
CA LEU A 406 46.02 12.25 62.11
C LEU A 406 47.26 11.71 61.37
N ASN A 407 48.11 10.94 62.04
CA ASN A 407 49.28 10.30 61.43
C ASN A 407 48.87 9.29 60.36
N ALA A 408 47.88 8.44 60.63
CA ALA A 408 47.36 7.50 59.64
C ALA A 408 46.76 8.23 58.42
N LEU A 409 46.08 9.37 58.64
CA LEU A 409 45.58 10.20 57.56
C LEU A 409 46.72 10.85 56.75
N ALA A 410 47.81 11.28 57.42
CA ALA A 410 49.00 11.82 56.78
C ALA A 410 49.67 10.79 55.87
N ASP A 411 49.88 9.56 56.36
CA ASP A 411 50.47 8.47 55.59
C ASP A 411 49.63 8.19 54.32
N SER A 412 48.29 8.20 54.45
CA SER A 412 47.36 7.98 53.33
C SER A 412 47.31 9.10 52.27
N LEU A 413 47.99 10.23 52.51
CA LEU A 413 48.12 11.36 51.57
C LEU A 413 49.47 11.36 50.85
N VAL A 414 50.43 10.55 51.30
CA VAL A 414 51.80 10.47 50.74
C VAL A 414 51.94 9.27 49.78
N ASP A 415 51.11 8.24 49.96
CA ASP A 415 50.92 7.11 49.05
C ASP A 415 49.93 7.44 47.91
#